data_AF-A0A7S2HVR8-F1
#
_entry.id   AF-A0A7S2HVR8-F1
#
_cell.length_a   1.000
_cell.length_b   1.000
_cell.length_c   1.000
_cell.angle_alpha   90.00
_cell.angle_beta   90.00
_cell.angle_gamma   90.00
#
_symmetry.space_group_name_H-M   'P 1'
#
loop_
_entity.id
_entity.type
_entity.pdbx_description
1 polymer ?
#
loop_
_entity_poly.entity_id
_entity_poly.type
_entity_poly.pdbx_seq_one_letter_code
_entity_poly.pdbx_strand_id
1 'polypeptide(L)'
;ASRRKQEELSAAIQNGWAKGVREILVGVSNAKSSEAKPDDQEHQALREVDLNAPLPQGHTPLQLAALKGCTEVVRLLLEFDQHLLEVDPNAVGSQKKTALHYAAASRKVRCVIELLSH
;
A
#
# COMPACT_ATOMS: atom_id res chain seq x y z
N ALA A 1 -14.42 3.58 -10.20
CA ALA A 1 -13.05 4.00 -10.55
C ALA A 1 -12.04 3.59 -9.47
N SER A 2 -12.33 3.80 -8.17
CA SER A 2 -11.50 3.35 -7.04
C SER A 2 -11.04 1.88 -7.13
N ARG A 3 -11.93 0.94 -7.45
CA ARG A 3 -11.57 -0.48 -7.66
C ARG A 3 -10.45 -0.70 -8.70
N ARG A 4 -10.43 0.07 -9.80
CA ARG A 4 -9.38 -0.06 -10.82
C ARG A 4 -8.03 0.36 -10.27
N LYS A 5 -7.98 1.46 -9.49
CA LYS A 5 -6.75 1.92 -8.84
C LYS A 5 -6.25 0.93 -7.78
N GLN A 6 -7.15 0.27 -7.05
CA GLN A 6 -6.78 -0.83 -6.15
C GLN A 6 -6.23 -2.04 -6.90
N GLU A 7 -6.79 -2.40 -8.06
CA GLU A 7 -6.28 -3.49 -8.91
C GLU A 7 -4.90 -3.15 -9.50
N GLU A 8 -4.69 -1.91 -9.95
CA GLU A 8 -3.38 -1.40 -10.41
C GLU A 8 -2.34 -1.47 -9.29
N LEU A 9 -2.69 -0.99 -8.09
CA LEU A 9 -1.83 -1.06 -6.91
C LEU A 9 -1.48 -2.50 -6.57
N SER A 10 -2.49 -3.38 -6.54
CA SER A 10 -2.30 -4.81 -6.29
C SER A 10 -1.37 -5.44 -7.31
N ALA A 11 -1.54 -5.13 -8.60
CA ALA A 11 -0.71 -5.69 -9.67
C ALA A 11 0.74 -5.19 -9.57
N ALA A 12 0.95 -3.90 -9.27
CA ALA A 12 2.27 -3.32 -9.07
C ALA A 12 3.01 -4.00 -7.91
N ILE A 13 2.34 -4.20 -6.76
CA ILE A 13 2.93 -4.88 -5.60
C ILE A 13 3.22 -6.35 -5.93
N GLN A 14 2.27 -7.04 -6.55
CA GLN A 14 2.41 -8.46 -6.88
C GLN A 14 3.61 -8.76 -7.79
N ASN A 15 3.92 -7.84 -8.71
CA ASN A 15 5.06 -7.93 -9.60
C ASN A 15 6.34 -7.28 -9.04
N GLY A 16 6.30 -6.73 -7.81
CA GLY A 16 7.44 -6.04 -7.19
C GLY A 16 7.82 -4.73 -7.86
N TRP A 17 6.90 -4.11 -8.62
CA TRP A 17 7.16 -2.89 -9.36
C TRP A 17 7.06 -1.66 -8.46
N ALA A 18 8.12 -1.40 -7.71
CA ALA A 18 8.19 -0.29 -6.75
C ALA A 18 7.93 1.09 -7.38
N LYS A 19 8.37 1.31 -8.63
CA LYS A 19 8.11 2.56 -9.35
C LYS A 19 6.61 2.78 -9.58
N GLY A 20 5.88 1.75 -10.02
CA GLY A 20 4.43 1.83 -10.20
C GLY A 20 3.69 2.08 -8.89
N VAL A 21 4.14 1.46 -7.79
CA VAL A 21 3.58 1.74 -6.45
C VAL A 21 3.82 3.20 -6.06
N ARG A 22 5.04 3.72 -6.25
CA ARG A 22 5.37 5.13 -5.97
C ARG A 22 4.52 6.09 -6.78
N GLU A 23 4.33 5.84 -8.07
CA GLU A 23 3.47 6.67 -8.94
C GLU A 23 2.04 6.73 -8.42
N ILE A 24 1.48 5.60 -7.98
CA ILE A 24 0.16 5.55 -7.36
C ILE A 24 0.14 6.35 -6.06
N LEU A 25 1.13 6.17 -5.17
CA LEU A 25 1.19 6.89 -3.89
C LEU A 25 1.32 8.41 -4.07
N VAL A 26 2.11 8.87 -5.05
CA VAL A 26 2.16 10.28 -5.44
C VAL A 26 0.79 10.78 -5.87
N GLY A 27 0.08 9.99 -6.68
CA GLY A 27 -1.30 10.31 -7.09
C GLY A 27 -2.26 10.41 -5.91
N VAL A 28 -2.20 9.47 -4.95
CA VAL A 28 -3.05 9.46 -3.75
C VAL A 28 -2.72 10.64 -2.83
N SER A 29 -1.43 10.93 -2.60
CA SER A 29 -0.96 12.08 -1.83
C SER A 29 -1.47 13.40 -2.43
N ASN A 30 -1.24 13.60 -3.73
CA ASN A 30 -1.72 14.79 -4.44
C ASN A 30 -3.24 14.93 -4.37
N ALA A 31 -4.00 13.83 -4.50
CA ALA A 31 -5.45 13.85 -4.42
C ALA A 31 -6.00 14.14 -3.01
N LYS A 32 -5.20 13.90 -1.96
CA LYS A 32 -5.53 14.21 -0.56
C LYS A 32 -5.06 15.59 -0.11
N SER A 33 -4.09 16.19 -0.80
CA SER A 33 -3.62 17.56 -0.55
C SER A 33 -4.73 18.61 -0.78
N SER A 34 -4.67 19.72 -0.04
CA SER A 34 -5.66 20.81 -0.08
C SER A 34 -5.65 21.60 -1.40
N GLU A 35 -4.66 21.41 -2.26
CA GLU A 35 -4.50 22.15 -3.52
C GLU A 35 -5.12 21.45 -4.75
N ALA A 36 -5.74 20.29 -4.58
CA ALA A 36 -6.27 19.52 -5.70
C ALA A 36 -7.59 20.10 -6.25
N LYS A 37 -7.64 20.35 -7.56
CA LYS A 37 -8.90 20.65 -8.27
C LYS A 37 -9.74 19.37 -8.36
N PRO A 38 -10.99 19.36 -7.85
CA PRO A 38 -11.81 18.15 -7.76
C PRO A 38 -12.47 17.69 -9.09
N ASP A 39 -12.09 18.26 -10.24
CA ASP A 39 -12.89 18.13 -11.47
C ASP A 39 -12.67 16.83 -12.26
N ASP A 40 -11.62 16.05 -11.98
CA ASP A 40 -11.31 14.84 -12.73
C ASP A 40 -11.73 13.55 -12.00
N GLN A 41 -12.43 12.66 -12.72
CA GLN A 41 -12.84 11.34 -12.21
C GLN A 41 -11.67 10.48 -11.70
N GLU A 42 -10.47 10.67 -12.25
CA GLU A 42 -9.27 9.96 -11.83
C GLU A 42 -8.74 10.45 -10.47
N HIS A 43 -8.83 11.76 -10.19
CA HIS A 43 -8.43 12.33 -8.91
C HIS A 43 -9.33 11.83 -7.78
N GLN A 44 -10.64 11.82 -8.00
CA GLN A 44 -11.60 11.26 -7.04
C GLN A 44 -11.31 9.76 -6.78
N ALA A 45 -10.99 9.00 -7.81
CA ALA A 45 -10.65 7.58 -7.68
C ALA A 45 -9.40 7.34 -6.83
N LEU A 46 -8.37 8.20 -6.94
CA LEU A 46 -7.15 8.13 -6.15
C LEU A 46 -7.38 8.55 -4.69
N ARG A 47 -8.24 9.55 -4.47
CA ARG A 47 -8.59 10.01 -3.11
C ARG A 47 -9.30 8.93 -2.29
N GLU A 48 -10.09 8.09 -2.96
CA GLU A 48 -10.80 6.95 -2.38
C GLU A 48 -9.92 5.72 -2.13
N VAL A 49 -8.63 5.75 -2.51
CA VAL A 49 -7.71 4.64 -2.22
C VAL A 49 -7.35 4.67 -0.74
N ASP A 50 -7.81 3.63 -0.04
CA ASP A 50 -7.41 3.32 1.33
C ASP A 50 -6.26 2.30 1.32
N LEU A 51 -5.12 2.67 1.91
CA LEU A 51 -3.91 1.84 1.98
C LEU A 51 -3.95 0.84 3.14
N ASN A 52 -4.91 0.96 4.06
CA ASN A 52 -5.12 0.05 5.19
C ASN A 52 -6.25 -0.95 4.93
N ALA A 53 -7.09 -0.69 3.93
CA ALA A 53 -8.13 -1.61 3.49
C ALA A 53 -7.54 -2.81 2.72
N PRO A 54 -8.19 -3.98 2.79
CA PRO A 54 -7.82 -5.11 1.96
C PRO A 54 -8.06 -4.82 0.47
N LEU A 55 -7.05 -5.14 -0.35
CA LEU A 55 -7.13 -5.24 -1.80
C LEU A 55 -8.09 -6.39 -2.21
N PRO A 56 -8.46 -6.51 -3.49
CA PRO A 56 -9.41 -7.54 -3.96
C PRO A 56 -9.05 -8.99 -3.60
N GLN A 57 -7.77 -9.28 -3.34
CA GLN A 57 -7.28 -10.61 -2.92
C GLN A 57 -7.38 -10.83 -1.40
N GLY A 58 -7.91 -9.87 -0.64
CA GLY A 58 -8.11 -9.95 0.81
C GLY A 58 -6.89 -9.56 1.65
N HIS A 59 -5.80 -9.12 1.04
CA HIS A 59 -4.60 -8.62 1.72
C HIS A 59 -4.56 -7.10 1.69
N THR A 60 -4.13 -6.45 2.76
CA THR A 60 -3.75 -5.04 2.67
C THR A 60 -2.54 -4.88 1.74
N PRO A 61 -2.32 -3.70 1.12
CA PRO A 61 -1.13 -3.41 0.33
C PRO A 61 0.17 -3.84 1.03
N LEU A 62 0.30 -3.50 2.33
CA LEU A 62 1.47 -3.84 3.12
C LEU A 62 1.63 -5.35 3.36
N GLN A 63 0.53 -6.07 3.61
CA GLN A 63 0.55 -7.53 3.73
C GLN A 63 0.98 -8.21 2.42
N LEU A 64 0.48 -7.73 1.27
CA LEU A 64 0.85 -8.29 -0.02
C LEU A 64 2.34 -8.06 -0.30
N ALA A 65 2.87 -6.87 0.00
CA ALA A 65 4.29 -6.56 -0.14
C ALA A 65 5.16 -7.45 0.78
N ALA A 66 4.74 -7.62 2.03
CA ALA A 66 5.39 -8.49 3.02
C ALA A 66 5.39 -9.96 2.60
N LEU A 67 4.26 -10.47 2.09
CA LEU A 67 4.11 -11.83 1.56
C LEU A 67 5.05 -12.08 0.38
N LYS A 68 5.13 -11.13 -0.56
CA LYS A 68 6.01 -11.22 -1.73
C LYS A 68 7.49 -11.05 -1.38
N GLY A 69 7.79 -10.43 -0.23
CA GLY A 69 9.16 -10.11 0.15
C GLY A 69 9.69 -8.86 -0.53
N CYS A 70 8.80 -7.98 -1.00
CA CYS A 70 9.14 -6.74 -1.68
C CYS A 70 9.51 -5.67 -0.64
N THR A 71 10.71 -5.77 -0.06
CA THR A 71 11.18 -4.86 1.00
C THR A 71 11.11 -3.40 0.60
N GLU A 72 11.45 -3.07 -0.66
CA GLU A 72 11.35 -1.70 -1.17
C GLU A 72 9.91 -1.18 -1.13
N VAL A 73 8.94 -2.02 -1.51
CA VAL A 73 7.53 -1.65 -1.46
C VAL A 73 7.03 -1.51 -0.03
N VAL A 74 7.52 -2.34 0.90
CA VAL A 74 7.23 -2.20 2.34
C VAL A 74 7.71 -0.84 2.85
N ARG A 75 8.96 -0.47 2.56
CA ARG A 75 9.51 0.84 2.92
C ARG A 75 8.72 1.97 2.29
N LEU A 76 8.42 1.90 0.99
CA LEU A 76 7.61 2.91 0.30
C LEU A 76 6.25 3.10 0.96
N LEU A 77 5.55 2.02 1.32
CA LEU A 77 4.23 2.16 1.94
C LEU A 77 4.29 2.77 3.35
N LEU A 78 5.35 2.49 4.13
CA LEU A 78 5.49 2.98 5.51
C LEU A 78 6.08 4.40 5.60
N GLU A 79 6.98 4.76 4.69
CA GLU A 79 7.78 6.00 4.76
C GLU A 79 7.28 7.09 3.82
N PHE A 80 6.45 6.76 2.82
CA PHE A 80 6.02 7.73 1.84
C PHE A 80 4.97 8.67 2.42
N ASP A 81 5.31 9.96 2.49
CA ASP A 81 4.40 11.06 2.80
C ASP A 81 3.51 10.81 4.03
N GLN A 82 4.17 10.44 5.14
CA GLN A 82 3.53 10.13 6.42
C GLN A 82 2.68 11.27 6.99
N HIS A 83 2.84 12.50 6.48
CA HIS A 83 2.02 13.64 6.88
C HIS A 83 0.63 13.64 6.24
N LEU A 84 0.48 12.99 5.08
CA LEU A 84 -0.78 12.95 4.32
C LEU A 84 -1.34 11.53 4.17
N LEU A 85 -0.49 10.51 4.23
CA LEU A 85 -0.84 9.11 4.11
C LEU A 85 -0.53 8.37 5.41
N GLU A 86 -1.58 8.02 6.14
CA GLU A 86 -1.45 7.16 7.32
C GLU A 86 -1.55 5.69 6.91
N VAL A 87 -0.48 4.94 7.11
CA VAL A 87 -0.41 3.49 6.88
C VAL A 87 -0.17 2.79 8.20
N ASP A 88 -1.13 1.99 8.64
CA ASP A 88 -1.03 1.20 9.87
C ASP A 88 -0.32 -0.13 9.57
N PRO A 89 0.89 -0.38 10.12
CA PRO A 89 1.60 -1.64 9.94
C PRO A 89 0.85 -2.86 10.51
N ASN A 90 -0.08 -2.62 11.44
CA ASN A 90 -0.91 -3.64 12.07
C ASN A 90 -2.28 -3.80 11.42
N ALA A 91 -2.57 -3.06 10.35
CA ALA A 91 -3.80 -3.23 9.59
C ALA A 91 -3.96 -4.69 9.16
N VAL A 92 -5.17 -5.23 9.34
CA VAL A 92 -5.48 -6.63 9.08
C VAL A 92 -6.40 -6.79 7.87
N GLY A 93 -6.08 -7.76 7.02
CA GLY A 93 -6.89 -8.11 5.85
C GLY A 93 -8.01 -9.08 6.23
N SER A 94 -8.60 -9.73 5.22
CA SER A 94 -9.72 -10.68 5.40
C SER A 94 -9.38 -11.84 6.35
N GLN A 95 -8.10 -12.25 6.40
CA GLN A 95 -7.63 -13.36 7.24
C GLN A 95 -7.22 -12.93 8.66
N LYS A 96 -7.48 -11.68 9.08
CA LYS A 96 -7.10 -11.14 10.40
C LYS A 96 -5.61 -11.28 10.75
N LYS A 97 -4.73 -11.29 9.73
CA LYS A 97 -3.27 -11.38 9.87
C LYS A 97 -2.63 -10.06 9.47
N THR A 98 -1.62 -9.62 10.23
CA THR A 98 -0.83 -8.41 9.92
C THR A 98 0.25 -8.69 8.87
N ALA A 99 0.88 -7.64 8.35
CA ALA A 99 2.00 -7.77 7.42
C ALA A 99 3.16 -8.59 8.01
N LEU A 100 3.44 -8.43 9.31
CA LEU A 100 4.50 -9.16 10.01
C LEU A 100 4.25 -10.67 10.03
N HIS A 101 2.99 -11.12 10.22
CA HIS A 101 2.64 -12.55 10.15
C HIS A 101 3.02 -13.16 8.79
N TYR A 102 2.72 -12.45 7.69
CA TYR A 102 3.02 -12.92 6.35
C TYR A 102 4.52 -12.88 6.04
N ALA A 103 5.23 -11.83 6.45
CA ALA A 103 6.68 -11.75 6.31
C ALA A 103 7.40 -12.88 7.05
N ALA A 104 7.00 -13.15 8.30
CA ALA A 104 7.56 -14.21 9.13
C ALA A 104 7.26 -15.60 8.54
N ALA A 105 6.00 -15.89 8.23
CA ALA A 105 5.58 -17.16 7.65
C ALA A 105 6.28 -17.46 6.30
N SER A 106 6.55 -16.41 5.52
CA SER A 106 7.19 -16.52 4.20
C SER A 106 8.71 -16.37 4.24
N ARG A 107 9.31 -16.34 5.45
CA ARG A 107 10.76 -16.21 5.69
C ARG A 107 11.39 -14.98 5.01
N LYS A 108 10.64 -13.88 4.92
CA LYS A 108 11.09 -12.61 4.32
C LYS A 108 11.81 -11.76 5.37
N VAL A 109 13.01 -12.19 5.74
CA VAL A 109 13.79 -11.61 6.86
C VAL A 109 13.93 -10.08 6.74
N ARG A 110 14.23 -9.57 5.55
CA ARG A 110 14.32 -8.12 5.33
C ARG A 110 13.00 -7.40 5.62
N CYS A 111 11.87 -7.92 5.14
CA CYS A 111 10.57 -7.31 5.44
C CYS A 111 10.23 -7.38 6.93
N VAL A 112 10.61 -8.45 7.63
CA VAL A 112 10.44 -8.53 9.10
C VAL A 112 11.23 -7.42 9.79
N ILE A 113 12.47 -7.17 9.38
CA ILE A 113 13.31 -6.11 9.94
C ILE A 113 12.68 -4.74 9.70
N GLU A 114 12.24 -4.44 8.48
CA GLU A 114 11.56 -3.15 8.20
C GLU A 114 10.29 -2.96 9.03
N LEU A 115 9.44 -3.99 9.08
CA LEU A 115 8.17 -3.94 9.80
C LEU A 115 8.32 -3.84 11.33
N LEU A 116 9.49 -4.21 11.87
CA LEU A 116 9.80 -4.05 13.30
C LEU A 116 10.53 -2.74 13.60
N SER A 117 10.98 -2.02 12.57
CA SER A 117 11.70 -0.75 12.70
C SER A 117 10.76 0.46 12.68
N HIS A 118 9.47 0.24 12.40
CA HIS A 118 8.38 1.21 12.38
C HIS A 118 7.31 0.80 13.39
#